data_AF-A0A1H1M2N9-F1
#
_entry.id   AF-A0A1H1M2N9-F1
#
_cell.length_a   1.000
_cell.length_b   1.000
_cell.length_c   1.000
_cell.angle_alpha   90.00
_cell.angle_beta   90.00
_cell.angle_gamma   90.00
#
_symmetry.space_group_name_H-M   'P 1'
#
loop_
_entity.id
_entity.type
_entity.pdbx_description
1 polymer ?
#
loop_
_entity_poly.entity_id
_entity_poly.type
_entity_poly.pdbx_seq_one_letter_code
_entity_poly.pdbx_strand_id
1 'polypeptide(L)'
;MGDSAAGGIPGSTGASGSGGATLLELAWELRSAEAAVLAAEARLRGIRAVLAAVEPEAQVLPHAVDGWRSPAATAYAEQLQGLRGEFAGAVAALHAAEASAWRELAGWQGECERLGRLLRQAAGPAGG
;
A
#
# COMPACT_ATOMS: atom_id res chain seq x y z
N MET A 1 53.60 11.75 44.10
CA MET A 1 52.74 12.82 43.55
C MET A 1 52.25 12.36 42.20
N GLY A 2 50.97 12.10 41.94
CA GLY A 2 49.79 12.22 42.78
C GLY A 2 48.80 11.10 42.49
N ASP A 3 47.90 10.94 43.45
CA ASP A 3 46.69 10.13 43.42
C ASP A 3 45.86 10.36 42.16
N SER A 4 45.23 9.30 41.66
CA SER A 4 43.99 9.41 40.89
C SER A 4 43.15 8.15 41.06
N ALA A 5 42.07 8.35 41.83
CA ALA A 5 40.72 7.81 41.69
C ALA A 5 40.56 6.36 41.17
N ALA A 6 40.09 5.42 41.99
CA ALA A 6 38.69 5.29 42.41
C ALA A 6 37.72 5.14 41.23
N GLY A 7 36.97 4.04 41.23
CA GLY A 7 35.73 3.91 40.47
C GLY A 7 35.61 2.63 39.67
N GLY A 8 35.55 1.48 40.34
CA GLY A 8 34.98 0.29 39.73
C GLY A 8 33.47 0.46 39.57
N ILE A 9 32.92 0.01 38.43
CA ILE A 9 31.53 -0.47 38.18
C ILE A 9 31.61 -1.14 36.78
N PRO A 10 31.14 -2.40 36.62
CA PRO A 10 29.71 -2.66 36.46
C PRO A 10 29.20 -3.77 37.38
N GLY A 11 28.62 -3.37 38.50
CA GLY A 11 27.58 -4.15 39.15
C GLY A 11 26.30 -4.05 38.34
N SER A 12 25.80 -5.22 37.93
CA SER A 12 24.40 -5.65 38.00
C SER A 12 23.34 -4.53 38.07
N THR A 13 22.43 -4.49 37.10
CA THR A 13 21.12 -5.16 37.24
C THR A 13 20.31 -4.94 35.96
N GLY A 14 19.59 -5.99 35.59
CA GLY A 14 18.67 -5.97 34.47
C GLY A 14 17.62 -4.88 34.62
N ALA A 15 17.43 -4.15 33.54
CA ALA A 15 16.13 -3.63 33.15
C ALA A 15 16.16 -3.55 31.62
N SER A 16 16.18 -4.71 30.97
CA SER A 16 15.41 -4.85 29.73
C SER A 16 13.96 -4.59 30.11
N GLY A 17 13.60 -3.30 30.23
CA GLY A 17 12.24 -2.84 30.11
C GLY A 17 11.85 -3.15 28.68
N SER A 18 11.43 -4.39 28.45
CA SER A 18 10.44 -4.72 27.45
C SER A 18 9.20 -3.93 27.88
N GLY A 19 9.20 -2.64 27.55
CA GLY A 19 8.06 -1.76 27.70
C GLY A 19 7.04 -2.25 26.70
N GLY A 20 6.31 -3.31 27.07
CA GLY A 20 5.16 -3.77 26.31
C GLY A 20 4.27 -2.55 26.11
N ALA A 21 3.97 -2.24 24.85
CA ALA A 21 3.05 -1.18 24.50
C ALA A 21 1.82 -1.29 25.40
N THR A 22 1.43 -0.19 26.02
CA THR A 22 0.29 -0.19 26.94
C THR A 22 -0.96 -0.66 26.20
N LEU A 23 -1.93 -1.25 26.89
CA LEU A 23 -3.20 -1.66 26.29
C LEU A 23 -3.87 -0.52 25.49
N LEU A 24 -3.71 0.72 25.96
CA LEU A 24 -4.22 1.90 25.28
C LEU A 24 -3.47 2.19 23.97
N GLU A 25 -2.14 2.10 23.97
CA GLU A 25 -1.33 2.23 22.75
C GLU A 25 -1.69 1.15 21.73
N LEU A 26 -1.81 -0.11 22.15
CA LEU A 26 -2.22 -1.20 21.26
C LEU A 26 -3.62 -0.99 20.68
N ALA A 27 -4.56 -0.49 21.48
CA ALA A 27 -5.91 -0.16 21.01
C ALA A 27 -5.92 1.03 20.03
N TRP A 28 -5.06 2.02 20.25
CA TRP A 28 -4.92 3.17 19.36
C TRP A 28 -4.30 2.77 18.01
N GLU A 29 -3.23 1.98 18.04
CA GLU A 29 -2.60 1.44 16.84
C GLU A 29 -3.57 0.56 16.05
N LEU A 30 -4.36 -0.29 16.73
CA LEU A 30 -5.36 -1.14 16.07
C LEU A 30 -6.40 -0.29 15.34
N ARG A 31 -6.94 0.73 16.00
CA ARG A 31 -7.91 1.66 15.38
C ARG A 31 -7.30 2.37 14.16
N SER A 32 -6.04 2.75 14.24
CA SER A 32 -5.33 3.42 13.14
C SER A 32 -5.13 2.47 11.95
N ALA A 33 -4.77 1.21 12.22
CA ALA A 33 -4.66 0.17 11.20
C ALA A 33 -6.02 -0.15 10.56
N GLU A 34 -7.11 -0.21 11.34
CA GLU A 34 -8.47 -0.39 10.82
C GLU A 34 -8.89 0.77 9.91
N ALA A 35 -8.56 2.01 10.28
CA ALA A 35 -8.79 3.17 9.42
C ALA A 35 -7.98 3.08 8.10
N ALA A 36 -6.75 2.59 8.17
CA ALA A 36 -5.92 2.37 6.99
C ALA A 36 -6.48 1.27 6.06
N VAL A 37 -7.04 0.19 6.62
CA VAL A 37 -7.78 -0.83 5.84
C VAL A 37 -8.92 -0.19 5.06
N LEU A 38 -9.77 0.60 5.73
CA LEU A 38 -10.90 1.27 5.08
C LEU A 38 -10.46 2.24 3.97
N ALA A 39 -9.36 2.97 4.19
CA ALA A 39 -8.78 3.86 3.19
C ALA A 39 -8.24 3.08 1.98
N ALA A 40 -7.54 1.97 2.21
CA ALA A 40 -7.02 1.10 1.14
C ALA A 40 -8.16 0.48 0.32
N GLU A 41 -9.24 0.01 0.98
CA GLU A 41 -10.44 -0.49 0.30
C GLU A 41 -11.12 0.59 -0.55
N ALA A 42 -11.29 1.80 -0.01
CA ALA A 42 -11.87 2.91 -0.75
C ALA A 42 -11.04 3.27 -1.99
N ARG A 43 -9.71 3.29 -1.85
CA ARG A 43 -8.79 3.53 -2.97
C ARG A 43 -8.90 2.43 -4.03
N LEU A 44 -8.95 1.16 -3.61
CA LEU A 44 -9.10 0.02 -4.51
C LEU A 44 -10.43 0.08 -5.27
N ARG A 45 -11.54 0.42 -4.61
CA ARG A 45 -12.84 0.66 -5.27
C ARG A 45 -12.74 1.77 -6.31
N GLY A 46 -12.06 2.87 -5.99
CA GLY A 46 -11.82 3.97 -6.92
C GLY A 46 -11.04 3.55 -8.16
N ILE A 47 -9.92 2.83 -7.99
CA ILE A 47 -9.11 2.32 -9.10
C ILE A 47 -9.93 1.40 -10.01
N ARG A 48 -10.70 0.49 -9.41
CA ARG A 48 -11.57 -0.43 -10.17
C ARG A 48 -12.68 0.28 -10.93
N ALA A 49 -13.26 1.33 -10.35
CA ALA A 49 -14.25 2.15 -11.06
C ALA A 49 -13.64 2.84 -12.28
N VAL A 50 -12.40 3.36 -12.16
CA VAL A 50 -11.67 3.95 -13.29
C VAL A 50 -11.36 2.88 -14.35
N LEU A 51 -10.84 1.71 -13.96
CA LEU A 51 -10.57 0.61 -14.90
C LEU A 51 -11.84 0.19 -15.65
N ALA A 52 -12.97 0.01 -14.95
CA ALA A 52 -14.23 -0.35 -15.56
C ALA A 52 -14.75 0.69 -16.56
N ALA A 53 -14.43 1.97 -16.37
CA ALA A 53 -14.78 3.04 -17.30
C ALA A 53 -13.83 3.11 -18.51
N VAL A 54 -12.56 2.75 -18.33
CA VAL A 54 -11.51 2.95 -19.35
C VAL A 54 -11.31 1.70 -20.23
N GLU A 55 -11.40 0.49 -19.69
CA GLU A 55 -11.20 -0.75 -20.47
C GLU A 55 -12.11 -0.90 -21.71
N PRO A 56 -13.40 -0.50 -21.68
CA PRO A 56 -14.25 -0.55 -22.87
C PRO A 56 -13.74 0.36 -24.00
N GLU A 57 -13.28 1.56 -23.66
CA GLU A 57 -12.74 2.54 -24.64
C GLU A 57 -11.48 2.02 -25.32
N ALA A 58 -10.70 1.19 -24.62
CA ALA A 58 -9.53 0.49 -25.17
C ALA A 58 -9.87 -0.33 -26.41
N GLN A 59 -11.06 -0.95 -26.42
CA GLN A 59 -11.50 -1.90 -27.44
C GLN A 59 -12.12 -1.20 -28.66
N VAL A 60 -12.51 0.08 -28.51
CA VAL A 60 -13.23 0.85 -29.54
C VAL A 60 -12.31 1.82 -30.29
N LEU A 61 -11.06 2.00 -29.85
CA LEU A 61 -10.08 2.85 -30.53
C LEU A 61 -9.96 2.49 -32.03
N PRO A 62 -10.26 3.42 -32.95
CA PRO A 62 -10.33 3.14 -34.38
C PRO A 62 -9.04 2.53 -34.90
N HIS A 63 -9.13 1.46 -35.70
CA HIS A 63 -7.98 0.98 -36.44
C HIS A 63 -7.63 1.94 -37.59
N ALA A 64 -6.35 2.00 -37.95
CA ALA A 64 -5.95 2.69 -39.15
C ALA A 64 -6.74 2.10 -40.33
N VAL A 65 -7.33 2.98 -41.15
CA VAL A 65 -8.18 2.54 -42.26
C VAL A 65 -7.28 1.98 -43.36
N ASP A 66 -7.43 0.69 -43.65
CA ASP A 66 -6.70 0.05 -44.73
C ASP A 66 -7.04 0.71 -46.08
N GLY A 67 -6.01 1.09 -46.83
CA GLY A 67 -6.15 1.60 -48.21
C GLY A 67 -5.97 3.11 -48.38
N TRP A 68 -5.81 3.90 -47.31
CA TRP A 68 -5.41 5.29 -47.45
C TRP A 68 -3.91 5.43 -47.78
N ARG A 69 -3.60 5.72 -49.04
CA ARG A 69 -2.24 6.03 -49.51
C ARG A 69 -2.09 7.54 -49.73
N SER A 70 -1.93 8.29 -48.65
CA SER A 70 -1.54 9.70 -48.72
C SER A 70 -0.59 10.05 -47.57
N PRO A 71 0.30 11.05 -47.72
CA PRO A 71 1.17 11.49 -46.62
C PRO A 71 0.39 11.92 -45.37
N ALA A 72 -0.78 12.54 -45.57
CA ALA A 72 -1.68 12.92 -44.47
C ALA A 72 -2.24 11.71 -43.72
N ALA A 73 -2.54 10.62 -44.44
CA ALA A 73 -3.00 9.38 -43.84
C ALA A 73 -1.90 8.69 -43.00
N THR A 74 -0.65 8.70 -43.48
CA THR A 74 0.50 8.19 -42.71
C THR A 74 0.68 8.97 -41.40
N ALA A 75 0.67 10.31 -41.47
CA ALA A 75 0.80 11.15 -40.28
C ALA A 75 -0.34 10.92 -39.27
N TYR A 76 -1.58 10.76 -39.76
CA TYR A 76 -2.73 10.44 -38.91
C TYR A 76 -2.59 9.05 -38.26
N ALA A 77 -2.14 8.04 -39.01
CA ALA A 77 -1.94 6.69 -38.49
C ALA A 77 -0.86 6.65 -37.39
N GLU A 78 0.24 7.39 -37.57
CA GLU A 78 1.31 7.53 -36.57
C GLU A 78 0.78 8.20 -35.28
N GLN A 79 0.01 9.28 -35.41
CA GLN A 79 -0.62 9.96 -34.26
C GLN A 79 -1.57 9.02 -33.51
N LEU A 80 -2.41 8.29 -34.24
CA LEU A 80 -3.34 7.31 -33.68
C LEU A 80 -2.61 6.16 -32.96
N GLN A 81 -1.48 5.70 -33.53
CA GLN A 81 -0.64 4.70 -32.88
C GLN A 81 0.03 5.24 -31.60
N GLY A 82 0.48 6.50 -31.61
CA GLY A 82 1.00 7.17 -30.42
C GLY A 82 -0.03 7.23 -29.29
N LEU A 83 -1.23 7.73 -29.59
CA LEU A 83 -2.33 7.81 -28.62
C LEU A 83 -2.72 6.43 -28.07
N ARG A 84 -2.73 5.39 -28.90
CA ARG A 84 -2.97 4.01 -28.46
C ARG A 84 -1.88 3.52 -27.51
N GLY A 85 -0.62 3.86 -27.79
CA GLY A 85 0.50 3.54 -26.91
C GLY A 85 0.37 4.22 -25.54
N GLU A 86 0.06 5.52 -25.53
CA GLU A 86 -0.17 6.28 -24.29
C GLU A 86 -1.33 5.71 -23.48
N PHE A 87 -2.44 5.41 -24.16
CA PHE A 87 -3.61 4.82 -23.53
C PHE A 87 -3.32 3.43 -22.93
N ALA A 88 -2.65 2.55 -23.69
CA ALA A 88 -2.24 1.25 -23.18
C ALA A 88 -1.29 1.38 -21.97
N GLY A 89 -0.39 2.35 -22.00
CA GLY A 89 0.47 2.68 -20.87
C GLY A 89 -0.32 3.12 -19.63
N ALA A 90 -1.34 3.96 -19.80
CA ALA A 90 -2.21 4.40 -18.71
C ALA A 90 -3.01 3.25 -18.08
N VAL A 91 -3.57 2.36 -18.90
CA VAL A 91 -4.28 1.15 -18.41
C VAL A 91 -3.32 0.22 -17.66
N ALA A 92 -2.11 0.00 -18.18
CA ALA A 92 -1.10 -0.80 -17.48
C ALA A 92 -0.72 -0.17 -16.12
N ALA A 93 -0.58 1.16 -16.06
CA ALA A 93 -0.30 1.87 -14.81
C ALA A 93 -1.45 1.73 -13.80
N LEU A 94 -2.71 1.77 -14.26
CA LEU A 94 -3.89 1.54 -13.40
C LEU A 94 -3.91 0.12 -12.82
N HIS A 95 -3.62 -0.91 -13.62
CA HIS A 95 -3.51 -2.28 -13.09
C HIS A 95 -2.34 -2.43 -12.10
N ALA A 96 -1.20 -1.78 -12.36
CA ALA A 96 -0.10 -1.76 -11.42
C ALA A 96 -0.49 -1.09 -10.08
N ALA A 97 -1.25 0.01 -10.15
CA ALA A 97 -1.81 0.67 -8.98
C ALA A 97 -2.82 -0.22 -8.23
N GLU A 98 -3.68 -0.95 -8.95
CA GLU A 98 -4.61 -1.92 -8.35
C GLU A 98 -3.85 -3.01 -7.58
N ALA A 99 -2.85 -3.63 -8.23
CA ALA A 99 -2.02 -4.65 -7.59
C ALA A 99 -1.27 -4.12 -6.36
N SER A 100 -0.81 -2.87 -6.41
CA SER A 100 -0.19 -2.20 -5.26
C SER A 100 -1.18 -1.98 -4.11
N ALA A 101 -2.40 -1.53 -4.43
CA ALA A 101 -3.46 -1.35 -3.43
C ALA A 101 -3.87 -2.66 -2.76
N TRP A 102 -3.89 -3.76 -3.51
CA TRP A 102 -4.11 -5.09 -2.92
C TRP A 102 -3.02 -5.50 -1.92
N ARG A 103 -1.73 -5.27 -2.25
CA ARG A 103 -0.63 -5.58 -1.34
C ARG A 103 -0.69 -4.74 -0.07
N GLU A 104 -1.00 -3.46 -0.20
CA GLU A 104 -1.18 -2.56 0.95
C GLU A 104 -2.34 -3.00 1.84
N LEU A 105 -3.50 -3.32 1.24
CA LEU A 105 -4.66 -3.83 1.97
C LEU A 105 -4.33 -5.11 2.75
N ALA A 106 -3.67 -6.07 2.10
CA ALA A 106 -3.24 -7.31 2.75
C ALA A 106 -2.26 -7.04 3.90
N GLY A 107 -1.35 -6.06 3.74
CA GLY A 107 -0.43 -5.62 4.78
C GLY A 107 -1.17 -5.07 6.00
N TRP A 108 -2.12 -4.16 5.80
CA TRP A 108 -2.92 -3.58 6.88
C TRP A 108 -3.86 -4.60 7.55
N GLN A 109 -4.43 -5.55 6.81
CA GLN A 109 -5.21 -6.64 7.39
C GLN A 109 -4.34 -7.52 8.31
N GLY A 110 -3.13 -7.88 7.86
CA GLY A 110 -2.18 -8.62 8.69
C GLY A 110 -1.73 -7.85 9.94
N GLU A 111 -1.62 -6.52 9.84
CA GLU A 111 -1.35 -5.62 10.96
C GLU A 111 -2.49 -5.64 11.99
N CYS A 112 -3.75 -5.45 11.54
CA CYS A 112 -4.93 -5.52 12.40
C CYS A 112 -5.00 -6.87 13.14
N GLU A 113 -4.77 -7.97 12.44
CA GLU A 113 -4.74 -9.29 13.06
C GLU A 113 -3.65 -9.43 14.12
N ARG A 114 -2.45 -8.90 13.83
CA ARG A 114 -1.32 -8.91 14.77
C ARG A 114 -1.65 -8.10 16.02
N LEU A 115 -2.10 -6.86 15.86
CA LEU A 115 -2.46 -5.97 16.96
C LEU A 115 -3.61 -6.54 17.77
N GLY A 116 -4.63 -7.11 17.12
CA GLY A 116 -5.73 -7.80 17.79
C GLY A 116 -5.27 -9.01 18.61
N ARG A 117 -4.28 -9.78 18.12
CA ARG A 117 -3.65 -10.87 18.91
C ARG A 117 -2.91 -10.32 20.12
N LEU A 118 -2.10 -9.28 19.95
CA LEU A 118 -1.35 -8.64 21.04
C LEU A 118 -2.27 -8.07 22.11
N LEU A 119 -3.36 -7.39 21.71
CA LEU A 119 -4.35 -6.84 22.63
C LEU A 119 -5.01 -7.95 23.47
N ARG A 120 -5.41 -9.07 22.84
CA ARG A 120 -5.98 -10.22 23.56
C ARG A 120 -5.00 -10.87 24.53
N GLN A 121 -3.72 -10.95 24.16
CA GLN A 121 -2.67 -11.47 25.04
C GLN A 121 -2.42 -10.54 26.23
N ALA A 122 -2.39 -9.22 26.00
CA ALA A 122 -2.17 -8.21 27.03
C ALA A 122 -3.37 -8.06 27.98
N ALA A 123 -4.59 -8.31 27.52
CA ALA A 123 -5.79 -8.30 28.36
C ALA A 123 -5.86 -9.49 29.34
N GLY A 124 -5.07 -10.55 29.09
CA GLY A 124 -5.08 -11.79 29.87
C GLY A 124 -6.40 -12.56 29.76
N PRO A 125 -6.46 -13.82 30.22
CA PRO A 125 -7.73 -14.48 30.44
C PRO A 125 -8.45 -13.73 31.57
N ALA A 126 -9.56 -13.07 31.24
CA ALA A 126 -10.51 -12.63 32.25
C ALA A 126 -11.14 -13.90 32.86
N GLY A 127 -10.52 -14.46 33.91
CA GLY A 127 -11.04 -15.65 34.58
C GLY A 127 -10.08 -16.26 35.60
N GLY A 128 -10.33 -15.92 36.87
CA GLY A 128 -9.82 -16.57 38.08
C GLY A 128 -10.65 -16.10 39.26
#